data_AF-R4J886-F1
#
_entry.id   AF-R4J886-F1
#
_cell.length_a   1.000
_cell.length_b   1.000
_cell.length_c   1.000
_cell.angle_alpha   90.00
_cell.angle_beta   90.00
_cell.angle_gamma   90.00
#
_symmetry.space_group_name_H-M   'P 1'
#
loop_
_entity.id
_entity.type
_entity.pdbx_description
1 polymer ?
#
loop_
_entity_poly.entity_id
_entity_poly.type
_entity_poly.pdbx_seq_one_letter_code
_entity_poly.pdbx_strand_id
1 'polypeptide(L)'
;EFRGLGDCLTKIYKSDGLFGLYRGFTVSVQGNFMYRASYFGFYDTVKGMLPDHLRRNILISWVVAQTVTTCSGIIAYPFDTL
;
A
#
# COMPACT_ATOMS: atom_id res chain seq x y z
N GLU A 1 -21.59 18.29 -8.75
CA GLU A 1 -20.20 17.92 -8.42
C GLU A 1 -19.35 19.15 -8.13
N PHE A 2 -18.20 18.96 -7.49
CA PHE A 2 -17.21 20.00 -7.18
C PHE A 2 -16.55 20.56 -8.45
N ARG A 3 -16.23 21.86 -8.48
CA ARG A 3 -15.61 22.54 -9.63
C ARG A 3 -14.08 22.41 -9.68
N GLY A 4 -13.47 21.77 -8.68
CA GLY A 4 -12.03 21.50 -8.57
C GLY A 4 -11.62 21.01 -7.18
N LEU A 5 -10.33 20.69 -7.02
CA LEU A 5 -9.73 20.22 -5.75
C LEU A 5 -9.97 21.21 -4.58
N GLY A 6 -9.80 22.51 -4.82
CA GLY A 6 -10.01 23.54 -3.80
C GLY A 6 -11.47 23.74 -3.39
N ASP A 7 -12.40 23.58 -4.33
CA ASP A 7 -13.85 23.63 -4.06
C ASP A 7 -14.30 22.40 -3.25
N CYS A 8 -13.69 21.23 -3.52
CA CYS A 8 -13.89 20.02 -2.73
C CYS A 8 -13.40 20.19 -1.28
N LEU A 9 -12.17 20.66 -1.09
CA LEU A 9 -11.59 20.88 0.25
C LEU A 9 -12.39 21.88 1.09
N THR A 10 -12.78 23.01 0.48
CA THR A 10 -13.53 24.06 1.19
C THR A 10 -14.92 23.57 1.60
N LYS A 11 -15.57 22.76 0.76
CA LYS A 11 -16.92 22.25 1.00
C LYS A 11 -16.92 21.12 2.03
N ILE A 12 -15.93 20.23 2.01
CA ILE A 12 -15.72 19.21 3.06
C ILE A 12 -15.40 19.89 4.40
N TYR A 13 -14.51 20.89 4.41
CA TYR A 13 -14.18 21.63 5.63
C TYR A 13 -15.40 22.36 6.20
N LYS A 14 -16.29 22.90 5.36
CA LYS A 14 -17.54 23.54 5.80
C LYS A 14 -18.61 22.56 6.31
N SER A 15 -18.69 21.36 5.74
CA SER A 15 -19.73 20.38 6.09
C SER A 15 -19.34 19.49 7.26
N ASP A 16 -18.12 18.93 7.27
CA ASP A 16 -17.67 17.91 8.23
C ASP A 16 -16.44 18.35 9.05
N GLY A 17 -15.92 19.57 8.82
CA GLY A 17 -14.76 20.10 9.54
C GLY A 17 -13.45 19.35 9.27
N LEU A 18 -12.49 19.48 10.18
CA LEU A 18 -11.20 18.79 10.14
C LEU A 18 -11.34 17.26 10.28
N PHE A 19 -12.32 16.79 11.03
CA PHE A 19 -12.57 15.36 11.21
C PHE A 19 -13.11 14.69 9.94
N GLY A 20 -13.88 15.42 9.11
CA GLY A 20 -14.30 14.94 7.79
C GLY A 20 -13.15 14.69 6.83
N LEU A 21 -12.09 15.51 6.90
CA LEU A 21 -10.88 15.36 6.09
C LEU A 21 -10.01 14.15 6.47
N TYR A 22 -10.06 13.71 7.72
CA TYR A 22 -9.32 12.55 8.22
C TYR A 22 -10.17 11.27 8.31
N ARG A 23 -11.40 11.31 7.80
CA ARG A 23 -12.30 10.16 7.78
C ARG A 23 -11.72 9.09 6.85
N GLY A 24 -11.17 8.03 7.44
CA GLY A 24 -10.45 6.96 6.73
C GLY A 24 -8.93 6.91 7.01
N PHE A 25 -8.35 7.93 7.66
CA PHE A 25 -6.90 7.96 7.94
C PHE A 25 -6.41 6.75 8.73
N THR A 26 -7.15 6.32 9.76
CA THR A 26 -6.80 5.13 10.55
C THR A 26 -6.79 3.86 9.70
N VAL A 27 -7.74 3.71 8.78
CA VAL A 27 -7.81 2.56 7.86
C VAL A 27 -6.67 2.60 6.85
N SER A 28 -6.34 3.78 6.30
CA SER A 28 -5.18 3.95 5.41
C SER A 28 -3.85 3.63 6.10
N VAL A 29 -3.69 4.02 7.37
CA VAL A 29 -2.49 3.69 8.17
C VAL A 29 -2.39 2.18 8.40
N GLN A 30 -3.51 1.52 8.72
CA GLN A 30 -3.56 0.07 8.87
C GLN A 30 -3.23 -0.66 7.55
N GLY A 31 -3.74 -0.17 6.42
CA GLY A 31 -3.42 -0.67 5.08
C GLY A 31 -1.92 -0.54 4.75
N ASN A 32 -1.30 0.61 5.02
CA ASN A 32 0.13 0.81 4.79
C ASN A 32 1.01 -0.06 5.71
N PHE A 33 0.60 -0.25 6.97
CA PHE A 33 1.28 -1.16 7.87
C PHE A 33 1.22 -2.60 7.36
N MET A 34 0.03 -3.06 6.97
CA MET A 34 -0.19 -4.40 6.41
C MET A 34 0.62 -4.61 5.13
N TYR A 35 0.64 -3.63 4.23
CA TYR A 35 1.44 -3.67 3.00
C TYR A 35 2.93 -3.83 3.30
N ARG A 36 3.47 -3.05 4.24
CA ARG A 36 4.91 -3.12 4.60
C ARG A 36 5.26 -4.41 5.32
N ALA A 37 4.42 -4.88 6.24
CA ALA A 37 4.61 -6.15 6.93
C ALA A 37 4.62 -7.32 5.94
N SER A 38 3.65 -7.34 5.02
CA SER A 38 3.57 -8.35 3.95
C SER A 38 4.79 -8.29 3.04
N TYR A 39 5.18 -7.09 2.59
CA TYR A 39 6.33 -6.90 1.72
C TYR A 39 7.61 -7.44 2.33
N PHE A 40 7.92 -7.07 3.59
CA PHE A 40 9.10 -7.58 4.28
C PHE A 40 9.03 -9.08 4.52
N GLY A 41 7.88 -9.62 4.93
CA GLY A 41 7.70 -11.05 5.17
C GLY A 41 7.92 -11.89 3.91
N PHE A 42 7.30 -11.51 2.79
CA PHE A 42 7.48 -12.21 1.52
C PHE A 42 8.90 -12.04 0.97
N TYR A 43 9.47 -10.84 1.06
CA TYR A 43 10.82 -10.58 0.55
C TYR A 43 11.88 -11.38 1.30
N ASP A 44 11.78 -11.46 2.63
CA ASP A 44 12.72 -12.24 3.45
C ASP A 44 12.57 -13.74 3.19
N THR A 45 11.34 -14.24 3.09
CA THR A 45 11.05 -15.64 2.75
C THR A 45 11.65 -16.02 1.39
N VAL A 46 11.43 -15.20 0.37
CA VAL A 46 11.93 -15.48 -0.99
C VAL A 46 13.45 -15.37 -1.05
N LYS A 47 14.06 -14.42 -0.34
CA LYS A 47 15.52 -14.33 -0.25
C LYS A 47 16.16 -15.47 0.54
N GLY A 48 15.49 -15.99 1.56
CA GLY A 48 15.96 -17.14 2.33
C GLY A 48 15.90 -18.46 1.57
N MET A 49 14.96 -18.60 0.63
CA MET A 49 14.83 -19.79 -0.23
C MET A 49 15.70 -19.75 -1.49
N LEU A 50 16.24 -18.59 -1.87
CA LEU A 50 17.05 -18.44 -3.08
C LEU A 50 18.54 -18.71 -2.79
N PRO A 51 19.21 -19.57 -3.57
CA PRO A 51 20.65 -19.76 -3.44
C PRO A 51 21.43 -18.51 -3.92
N ASP A 52 22.58 -18.24 -3.30
CA ASP A 52 23.34 -16.97 -3.45
C ASP A 52 23.70 -16.58 -4.90
N HIS A 53 23.79 -17.56 -5.80
CA HIS A 53 24.08 -17.33 -7.21
C HIS A 53 22.88 -16.74 -7.98
N LEU A 54 21.64 -17.15 -7.65
CA LEU A 54 20.43 -16.58 -8.23
C LEU A 54 20.11 -15.18 -7.67
N ARG A 55 20.51 -14.92 -6.41
CA ARG A 55 20.24 -13.65 -5.72
C ARG A 55 20.92 -12.44 -6.35
N ARG A 56 22.02 -12.64 -7.08
CA ARG A 56 22.75 -11.58 -7.81
C ARG A 56 22.16 -11.24 -9.18
N ASN A 57 21.31 -12.11 -9.74
CA ASN A 57 20.68 -11.85 -11.03
C ASN A 57 19.60 -10.76 -10.89
N ILE A 58 19.80 -9.66 -11.60
CA ILE A 58 18.90 -8.49 -11.59
C ILE A 58 17.49 -8.88 -12.04
N LEU A 59 17.37 -9.73 -13.07
CA LEU A 59 16.07 -10.21 -13.58
C LEU A 59 15.28 -10.98 -12.53
N ILE A 60 15.94 -11.85 -11.77
CA ILE A 60 15.28 -12.68 -10.75
C ILE A 60 14.83 -11.79 -9.59
N SER A 61 15.69 -10.86 -9.15
CA SER A 61 15.32 -9.87 -8.14
C SER A 61 14.15 -8.99 -8.58
N TRP A 62 14.07 -8.65 -9.88
CA TRP A 62 12.98 -7.86 -10.44
C TRP A 62 11.65 -8.65 -10.47
N VAL A 63 11.67 -9.91 -10.92
CA VAL A 63 10.49 -10.79 -10.91
C VAL A 63 9.99 -11.01 -9.49
N VAL A 64 10.89 -11.30 -8.55
CA VAL A 64 10.55 -11.43 -7.12
C VAL A 64 9.89 -10.15 -6.60
N ALA A 65 10.43 -8.97 -6.92
CA ALA A 65 9.84 -7.71 -6.49
C ALA A 65 8.41 -7.51 -7.03
N GLN A 66 8.15 -7.86 -8.31
CA GLN A 66 6.82 -7.75 -8.92
C GLN A 66 5.82 -8.74 -8.30
N THR A 67 6.24 -9.98 -8.04
CA THR A 67 5.39 -10.99 -7.39
C THR A 67 5.04 -10.57 -5.96
N VAL A 68 6.03 -10.12 -5.18
CA VAL A 68 5.81 -9.62 -3.81
C VAL A 68 4.88 -8.41 -3.78
N THR A 69 5.04 -7.48 -4.72
CA THR A 69 4.19 -6.28 -4.81
C THR A 69 2.74 -6.65 -5.15
N THR A 70 2.54 -7.54 -6.13
CA THR A 70 1.21 -8.01 -6.51
C THR A 70 0.51 -8.75 -5.37
N CYS A 71 1.22 -9.66 -4.69
CA CYS A 71 0.67 -10.40 -3.54
C CYS A 71 0.34 -9.47 -2.36
N SER A 72 1.22 -8.51 -2.06
CA SER A 72 0.99 -7.54 -1.00
C SER A 72 -0.21 -6.63 -1.32
N GLY A 73 -0.36 -6.23 -2.59
CA GLY A 73 -1.51 -5.46 -3.06
C GLY A 73 -2.84 -6.20 -2.89
N ILE A 74 -2.89 -7.51 -3.18
CA ILE A 74 -4.08 -8.34 -2.98
C ILE A 74 -4.45 -8.44 -1.49
N ILE A 75 -3.46 -8.58 -0.61
CA ILE A 75 -3.67 -8.67 0.84
C ILE A 75 -4.15 -7.33 1.43
N ALA A 76 -3.66 -6.22 0.91
CA ALA A 76 -4.05 -4.89 1.34
C ALA A 76 -5.39 -4.43 0.73
N TYR A 77 -5.83 -5.02 -0.38
CA TYR A 77 -7.07 -4.68 -1.09
C TYR A 77 -8.34 -4.61 -0.22
N PRO A 78 -8.61 -5.54 0.72
CA PRO A 78 -9.75 -5.41 1.62
C PRO A 78 -9.64 -4.22 2.57
N PHE A 79 -8.44 -3.78 2.93
CA PHE A 79 -8.23 -2.57 3.75
C PHE A 79 -8.26 -1.28 2.92
N ASP A 80 -8.01 -1.38 1.61
CA ASP A 80 -8.14 -0.24 0.68
C ASP A 80 -9.62 0.02 0.29
N THR A 81 -10.46 -1.02 0.35
CA THR A 81 -11.88 -0.93 -0.04
C THR A 81 -12.81 -0.46 1.09
N LEU A 82 -12.38 -0.57 2.36
CA LEU A 82 -13.16 -0.20 3.56
C LEU A 82 -12.94 1.25 3.97
#